data_AF-A0A845K003-F1
#
_entry.id   AF-A0A845K003-F1
#
_cell.length_a   1.000
_cell.length_b   1.000
_cell.length_c   1.000
_cell.angle_alpha   90.00
_cell.angle_beta   90.00
_cell.angle_gamma   90.00
#
_symmetry.space_group_name_H-M   'P 1'
#
loop_
_entity.id
_entity.type
_entity.pdbx_description
1 polymer ?
#
loop_
_entity_poly.entity_id
_entity_poly.type
_entity_poly.pdbx_seq_one_letter_code
_entity_poly.pdbx_strand_id
1 'polypeptide(L)'
;MSNFLVIGGTGVMGTAAIKAIREKYGSSANILANWYGKEVPGFTIEGADETLFGDINDPLVLEKIKSYKDGQYDTLFYATALGEVGVPIAEATPESIAQSNKLSFDPILKLEAELNVKTIVTYSTFYVIRHQLSTYGAMGHSKEAIEKWTVEKGKSQRVCIRAGLFESQSSRGIKLLLRKTAKNPENLRDPLLRSYFEGKSSKEGIQKFEEGIFNEEKEAYGDCRTTAEDLYQSHLKLFDSKDPIFVNVCGKRIWLSDSPLLLKDYL
;
A
#
# COMPACT_ATOMS: atom_id res chain seq x y z
N MET A 1 -1.93 13.97 -24.52
CA MET A 1 -1.26 12.79 -23.94
C MET A 1 -1.12 13.03 -22.46
N SER A 2 -1.37 12.01 -21.64
CA SER A 2 -1.29 12.10 -20.18
C SER A 2 -0.05 11.38 -19.66
N ASN A 3 0.62 11.95 -18.67
CA ASN A 3 1.87 11.42 -18.12
C ASN A 3 1.63 10.80 -16.75
N PHE A 4 2.12 9.58 -16.55
CA PHE A 4 1.93 8.79 -15.36
C PHE A 4 3.27 8.35 -14.78
N LEU A 5 3.40 8.46 -13.46
CA LEU A 5 4.51 7.90 -12.70
C LEU A 5 3.98 6.79 -11.80
N VAL A 6 4.57 5.60 -11.88
CA VAL A 6 4.20 4.47 -11.02
C VAL A 6 5.42 4.03 -10.22
N ILE A 7 5.50 4.45 -8.96
CA ILE A 7 6.52 4.01 -8.02
C ILE A 7 6.09 2.68 -7.39
N GLY A 8 6.97 1.68 -7.40
CA GLY A 8 6.62 0.32 -6.99
C GLY A 8 5.91 -0.48 -8.08
N GLY A 9 6.23 -0.22 -9.35
CA GLY A 9 5.55 -0.78 -10.54
C GLY A 9 5.63 -2.30 -10.69
N THR A 10 6.53 -2.98 -9.98
CA THR A 10 6.59 -4.47 -9.94
C THR A 10 5.68 -5.09 -8.88
N GLY A 11 5.14 -4.28 -7.96
CA GLY A 11 4.19 -4.74 -6.94
C GLY A 11 2.77 -4.88 -7.49
N VAL A 12 1.93 -5.63 -6.77
CA VAL A 12 0.54 -5.92 -7.20
C VAL A 12 -0.27 -4.64 -7.43
N MET A 13 -0.11 -3.62 -6.58
CA MET A 13 -0.77 -2.32 -6.75
C MET A 13 -0.21 -1.54 -7.94
N GLY A 14 1.10 -1.56 -8.13
CA GLY A 14 1.75 -0.89 -9.26
C GLY A 14 1.34 -1.48 -10.60
N THR A 15 1.29 -2.81 -10.71
CA THR A 15 0.83 -3.49 -11.93
C THR A 15 -0.67 -3.26 -12.18
N ALA A 16 -1.50 -3.24 -11.14
CA ALA A 16 -2.91 -2.88 -11.24
C ALA A 16 -3.10 -1.44 -11.77
N ALA A 17 -2.31 -0.48 -11.29
CA ALA A 17 -2.31 0.89 -11.78
C ALA A 17 -1.92 0.96 -13.26
N ILE A 18 -0.83 0.31 -13.67
CA ILE A 18 -0.37 0.30 -15.07
C ILE A 18 -1.44 -0.30 -15.99
N LYS A 19 -2.03 -1.43 -15.60
CA LYS A 19 -3.11 -2.07 -16.34
C LYS A 19 -4.32 -1.13 -16.49
N ALA A 20 -4.73 -0.47 -15.42
CA ALA A 20 -5.85 0.48 -15.44
C ALA A 20 -5.57 1.74 -16.27
N ILE A 21 -4.34 2.25 -16.25
CA ILE A 21 -3.93 3.37 -17.11
C ILE A 21 -4.05 2.95 -18.58
N ARG A 22 -3.56 1.76 -18.93
CA ARG A 22 -3.63 1.26 -20.32
C ARG A 22 -5.05 1.02 -20.79
N GLU A 23 -5.91 0.48 -19.93
CA GLU A 23 -7.34 0.33 -20.25
C GLU A 23 -8.00 1.70 -20.52
N LYS A 24 -7.76 2.68 -19.64
CA LYS A 24 -8.48 3.97 -19.70
C LYS A 24 -7.95 4.92 -20.78
N TYR A 25 -6.64 4.92 -21.00
CA TYR A 25 -5.97 5.93 -21.83
C TYR A 25 -5.25 5.32 -23.05
N GLY A 26 -5.06 4.00 -23.12
CA GLY A 26 -4.40 3.33 -24.24
C GLY A 26 -3.02 3.91 -24.56
N SER A 27 -2.79 4.18 -25.85
CA SER A 27 -1.56 4.78 -26.37
C SER A 27 -1.43 6.28 -26.09
N SER A 28 -2.46 6.92 -25.52
CA SER A 28 -2.41 8.34 -25.17
C SER A 28 -1.72 8.60 -23.82
N ALA A 29 -1.40 7.55 -23.07
CA ALA A 29 -0.65 7.60 -21.82
C ALA A 29 0.85 7.37 -22.03
N ASN A 30 1.68 8.18 -21.39
CA ASN A 30 3.11 7.94 -21.18
C ASN A 30 3.31 7.45 -19.75
N ILE A 31 3.89 6.27 -19.55
CA ILE A 31 4.05 5.63 -18.24
C ILE A 31 5.55 5.43 -17.94
N LEU A 32 6.05 6.13 -16.93
CA LEU A 32 7.31 5.81 -16.26
C LEU A 32 7.02 4.93 -15.05
N ALA A 33 7.53 3.70 -15.05
CA ALA A 33 7.39 2.78 -13.93
C ALA A 33 8.73 2.57 -13.21
N ASN A 34 8.78 2.84 -11.91
CA ASN A 34 9.95 2.63 -11.07
C ASN A 34 9.80 1.40 -10.17
N TRP A 35 10.91 0.71 -9.93
CA TRP A 35 11.01 -0.31 -8.89
C TRP A 35 12.41 -0.30 -8.26
N TYR A 36 12.52 -0.89 -7.08
CA TYR A 36 13.78 -1.04 -6.36
C TYR A 36 13.87 -2.47 -5.77
N GLY A 37 15.05 -2.86 -5.29
CA GLY A 37 15.30 -4.19 -4.75
C GLY A 37 16.47 -4.87 -5.47
N LYS A 38 16.27 -6.11 -5.92
CA LYS A 38 17.29 -6.83 -6.70
C LYS A 38 17.22 -6.42 -8.17
N GLU A 39 18.26 -5.75 -8.66
CA GLU A 39 18.36 -5.37 -10.07
C GLU A 39 18.39 -6.60 -10.97
N VAL A 40 17.67 -6.50 -12.10
CA VAL A 40 17.69 -7.50 -13.16
C VAL A 40 18.01 -6.76 -14.46
N PRO A 41 19.21 -6.95 -15.04
CA PRO A 41 19.60 -6.26 -16.26
C PRO A 41 18.61 -6.49 -17.40
N GLY A 42 18.21 -5.40 -18.08
CA GLY A 42 17.26 -5.45 -19.20
C GLY A 42 15.81 -5.74 -18.80
N PHE A 43 15.48 -5.79 -17.50
CA PHE A 43 14.11 -5.96 -17.05
C PHE A 43 13.26 -4.74 -17.40
N THR A 44 12.07 -5.02 -17.93
CA THR A 44 11.03 -4.04 -18.21
C THR A 44 9.75 -4.42 -17.48
N ILE A 45 8.98 -3.41 -17.07
CA ILE A 45 7.66 -3.60 -16.48
C ILE A 45 6.63 -3.60 -17.60
N GLU A 46 5.88 -4.70 -17.72
CA GLU A 46 4.86 -4.85 -18.74
C GLU A 46 3.85 -3.68 -18.72
N GLY A 47 3.60 -3.12 -19.90
CA GLY A 47 2.69 -1.98 -20.08
C GLY A 47 3.30 -0.61 -19.79
N ALA A 48 4.49 -0.49 -19.21
CA ALA A 48 5.19 0.78 -19.07
C ALA A 48 5.89 1.19 -20.38
N ASP A 49 6.03 2.51 -20.64
CA ASP A 49 6.82 3.01 -21.77
C ASP A 49 8.30 3.13 -21.40
N GLU A 50 8.56 3.56 -20.16
CA GLU A 50 9.90 3.66 -19.59
C GLU A 50 9.95 3.00 -18.23
N THR A 51 11.09 2.40 -17.92
CA THR A 51 11.29 1.59 -16.72
C THR A 51 12.56 2.04 -16.01
N LEU A 52 12.44 2.42 -14.74
CA LEU A 52 13.56 2.95 -13.94
C LEU A 52 13.82 2.11 -12.69
N PHE A 53 14.95 1.43 -12.65
CA PHE A 53 15.44 0.80 -11.42
C PHE A 53 16.11 1.82 -10.50
N GLY A 54 15.81 1.77 -9.20
CA GLY A 54 16.53 2.49 -8.16
C GLY A 54 15.65 2.96 -7.01
N ASP A 55 16.28 3.26 -5.87
CA ASP A 55 15.61 3.87 -4.72
C ASP A 55 15.25 5.32 -5.04
N ILE A 56 13.98 5.67 -4.88
CA ILE A 56 13.45 7.03 -5.13
C ILE A 56 14.02 8.09 -4.17
N ASN A 57 14.66 7.67 -3.07
CA ASN A 57 15.38 8.57 -2.18
C ASN A 57 16.76 8.94 -2.74
N ASP A 58 17.30 8.19 -3.70
CA ASP A 58 18.55 8.51 -4.40
C ASP A 58 18.34 9.75 -5.29
N PRO A 59 19.12 10.83 -5.12
CA PRO A 59 19.06 12.00 -5.97
C PRO A 59 19.17 11.67 -7.47
N LEU A 60 20.00 10.70 -7.87
CA LEU A 60 20.19 10.35 -9.28
C LEU A 60 18.93 9.71 -9.89
N VAL A 61 18.20 8.92 -9.10
CA VAL A 61 16.91 8.33 -9.52
C VAL A 61 15.87 9.43 -9.64
N LEU A 62 15.83 10.34 -8.67
CA LEU A 62 14.90 11.46 -8.69
C LEU A 62 15.13 12.42 -9.87
N GLU A 63 16.39 12.72 -10.21
CA GLU A 63 16.71 13.54 -11.39
C GLU A 63 16.28 12.86 -12.70
N LYS A 64 16.36 11.53 -12.81
CA LYS A 64 15.80 10.80 -13.96
C LYS A 64 14.27 10.91 -14.02
N ILE A 65 13.59 10.83 -12.87
CA ILE A 65 12.14 11.03 -12.77
C ILE A 65 11.76 12.47 -13.19
N LYS A 66 12.52 13.48 -12.77
CA LYS A 66 12.31 14.87 -13.18
C LYS A 66 12.61 15.12 -14.65
N SER A 67 13.56 14.40 -15.23
CA SER A 67 13.92 14.55 -16.65
C SER A 67 12.87 13.94 -17.57
N TYR A 68 12.17 12.88 -17.12
CA TYR A 68 11.11 12.27 -17.92
C TYR A 68 9.92 13.23 -18.06
N LYS A 69 9.62 13.61 -19.31
CA LYS A 69 8.53 14.54 -19.66
C LYS A 69 8.58 15.83 -18.83
N ASP A 70 9.79 16.34 -18.57
CA ASP A 70 10.06 17.55 -17.80
C ASP A 70 9.43 17.54 -16.38
N GLY A 71 9.24 16.35 -15.80
CA GLY A 71 8.74 16.17 -14.44
C GLY A 71 7.26 16.51 -14.27
N GLN A 72 6.52 16.59 -15.40
CA GLN A 72 5.10 16.88 -15.42
C GLN A 72 4.28 15.59 -15.46
N TYR A 73 3.50 15.35 -14.41
CA TYR A 73 2.70 14.15 -14.24
C TYR A 73 1.23 14.51 -13.99
N ASP A 74 0.32 13.90 -14.75
CA ASP A 74 -1.11 13.98 -14.45
C ASP A 74 -1.45 13.14 -13.22
N THR A 75 -0.82 11.97 -13.08
CA THR A 75 -1.02 11.12 -11.90
C THR A 75 0.26 10.38 -11.49
N LEU A 76 0.55 10.42 -10.19
CA LEU A 76 1.61 9.64 -9.55
C LEU A 76 0.97 8.57 -8.66
N PHE A 77 1.30 7.30 -8.89
CA PHE A 77 0.94 6.18 -8.01
C PHE A 77 2.13 5.81 -7.14
N TYR A 78 1.97 5.85 -5.81
CA TYR A 78 3.02 5.52 -4.85
C TYR A 78 2.74 4.18 -4.16
N ALA A 79 3.15 3.06 -4.79
CA ALA A 79 2.82 1.69 -4.36
C ALA A 79 3.87 1.01 -3.48
N THR A 80 4.79 1.78 -2.90
CA THR A 80 5.85 1.26 -2.03
C THR A 80 5.44 1.31 -0.56
N ALA A 81 5.72 0.24 0.19
CA ALA A 81 5.57 0.22 1.65
C ALA A 81 6.56 -0.76 2.28
N LEU A 82 7.13 -0.37 3.41
CA LEU A 82 7.98 -1.19 4.27
C LEU A 82 7.82 -0.71 5.72
N GLY A 83 7.75 -1.64 6.66
CA GLY A 83 7.59 -1.34 8.08
C GLY A 83 7.70 -2.60 8.91
N GLU A 84 7.90 -2.43 10.20
CA GLU A 84 7.83 -3.53 11.16
C GLU A 84 6.40 -4.08 11.24
N VAL A 85 6.30 -5.41 11.25
CA VAL A 85 5.05 -6.18 11.27
C VAL A 85 5.24 -7.44 12.11
N GLY A 86 4.14 -8.03 12.56
CA GLY A 86 4.12 -9.15 13.50
C GLY A 86 4.14 -8.74 14.97
N VAL A 87 3.92 -7.45 15.26
CA VAL A 87 3.75 -6.88 16.60
C VAL A 87 2.52 -5.95 16.61
N PRO A 88 1.88 -5.72 17.77
CA PRO A 88 0.75 -4.80 17.86
C PRO A 88 1.13 -3.36 17.47
N ILE A 89 0.21 -2.65 16.83
CA ILE A 89 0.40 -1.24 16.46
C ILE A 89 0.65 -0.37 17.71
N ALA A 90 0.00 -0.71 18.82
CA ALA A 90 0.16 -0.02 20.11
C ALA A 90 1.57 -0.15 20.70
N GLU A 91 2.36 -1.14 20.27
CA GLU A 91 3.74 -1.35 20.74
C GLU A 91 4.79 -0.68 19.85
N ALA A 92 4.41 -0.02 18.76
CA ALA A 92 5.34 0.66 17.87
C ALA A 92 6.05 1.82 18.58
N THR A 93 7.39 1.83 18.56
CA THR A 93 8.20 2.93 19.11
C THR A 93 8.35 4.08 18.12
N PRO A 94 8.65 5.31 18.57
CA PRO A 94 8.93 6.44 17.67
C PRO A 94 10.01 6.13 16.63
N GLU A 95 11.06 5.40 17.00
CA GLU A 95 12.15 5.00 16.10
C GLU A 95 11.66 4.02 15.02
N SER A 96 10.84 3.04 15.40
CA SER A 96 10.24 2.09 14.45
C SER A 96 9.31 2.79 13.46
N ILE A 97 8.52 3.77 13.92
CA ILE A 97 7.62 4.59 13.11
C ILE A 97 8.42 5.44 12.13
N ALA A 98 9.45 6.14 12.61
CA ALA A 98 10.33 6.93 11.76
C ALA A 98 11.01 6.07 10.69
N GLN A 99 11.48 4.87 11.04
CA GLN A 99 12.09 3.95 10.09
C GLN A 99 11.09 3.42 9.05
N SER A 100 9.84 3.16 9.44
CA SER A 100 8.75 2.78 8.52
C SER A 100 8.43 3.91 7.54
N ASN A 101 8.36 5.15 8.03
CA ASN A 101 7.98 6.32 7.24
C ASN A 101 9.02 6.72 6.20
N LYS A 102 10.32 6.50 6.44
CA LYS A 102 11.40 6.76 5.46
C LYS A 102 11.16 6.16 4.08
N LEU A 103 10.44 5.04 4.02
CA LEU A 103 10.03 4.43 2.77
C LEU A 103 8.52 4.54 2.52
N SER A 104 7.69 4.43 3.54
CA SER A 104 6.24 4.32 3.33
C SER A 104 5.51 5.66 3.20
N PHE A 105 6.09 6.76 3.69
CA PHE A 105 5.39 8.05 3.78
C PHE A 105 6.23 9.26 3.38
N ASP A 106 7.41 9.44 3.96
CA ASP A 106 8.27 10.62 3.74
C ASP A 106 8.53 10.90 2.26
N PRO A 107 8.76 9.88 1.39
CA PRO A 107 9.01 10.17 0.00
C PRO A 107 7.80 10.68 -0.78
N ILE A 108 6.57 10.43 -0.31
CA ILE A 108 5.36 11.02 -0.91
C ILE A 108 5.41 12.54 -0.77
N LEU A 109 5.79 13.04 0.41
CA LEU A 109 5.92 14.47 0.68
C LEU A 109 7.00 15.11 -0.19
N LYS A 110 8.15 14.43 -0.30
CA LYS A 110 9.27 14.88 -1.16
C LYS A 110 8.85 14.96 -2.63
N LEU A 111 8.18 13.94 -3.14
CA LEU A 111 7.72 13.90 -4.54
C LEU A 111 6.67 14.97 -4.83
N GLU A 112 5.72 15.23 -3.93
CA GLU A 112 4.74 16.32 -4.10
C GLU A 112 5.43 17.70 -4.15
N ALA A 113 6.44 17.91 -3.30
CA ALA A 113 7.20 19.14 -3.27
C ALA A 113 8.00 19.35 -4.57
N GLU A 114 8.72 18.33 -5.02
CA GLU A 114 9.71 18.45 -6.10
C GLU A 114 9.15 18.26 -7.52
N LEU A 115 8.03 17.57 -7.70
CA LEU A 115 7.44 17.30 -9.01
C LEU A 115 6.24 18.20 -9.33
N ASN A 116 5.93 18.40 -10.60
CA ASN A 116 4.69 19.02 -11.02
C ASN A 116 3.64 17.94 -11.27
N VAL A 117 2.96 17.53 -10.19
CA VAL A 117 1.97 16.45 -10.22
C VAL A 117 0.57 16.97 -9.91
N LYS A 118 -0.42 16.62 -10.75
CA LYS A 118 -1.82 17.01 -10.53
C LYS A 118 -2.48 16.15 -9.47
N THR A 119 -2.37 14.83 -9.59
CA THR A 119 -2.96 13.86 -8.65
C THR A 119 -1.91 12.90 -8.11
N ILE A 120 -1.89 12.68 -6.80
CA ILE A 120 -1.10 11.62 -6.18
C ILE A 120 -2.05 10.59 -5.58
N VAL A 121 -1.85 9.34 -5.98
CA VAL A 121 -2.57 8.17 -5.48
C VAL A 121 -1.65 7.36 -4.57
N THR A 122 -2.08 7.19 -3.34
CA THR A 122 -1.39 6.40 -2.30
C THR A 122 -2.22 5.18 -1.93
N TYR A 123 -1.64 4.27 -1.14
CA TYR A 123 -2.31 3.04 -0.75
C TYR A 123 -2.28 2.82 0.74
N SER A 124 -3.46 2.52 1.28
CA SER A 124 -3.70 2.11 2.66
C SER A 124 -4.38 0.74 2.68
N THR A 125 -4.74 0.28 3.87
CA THR A 125 -5.50 -0.93 4.10
C THR A 125 -6.47 -0.70 5.26
N PHE A 126 -7.32 -1.67 5.58
CA PHE A 126 -8.18 -1.60 6.75
C PHE A 126 -7.40 -1.97 8.02
N TYR A 127 -6.35 -1.20 8.35
CA TYR A 127 -5.41 -1.49 9.45
C TYR A 127 -6.02 -1.34 10.85
N VAL A 128 -7.25 -0.85 10.94
CA VAL A 128 -8.00 -0.66 12.20
C VAL A 128 -8.84 -1.87 12.60
N ILE A 129 -8.96 -2.90 11.75
CA ILE A 129 -9.60 -4.15 12.19
C ILE A 129 -8.70 -4.84 13.21
N ARG A 130 -9.31 -5.56 14.15
CA ARG A 130 -8.65 -6.10 15.33
C ARG A 130 -7.43 -6.96 15.01
N HIS A 131 -7.51 -7.81 13.97
CA HIS A 131 -6.37 -8.63 13.57
C HIS A 131 -5.19 -7.78 13.05
N GLN A 132 -5.45 -6.70 12.32
CA GLN A 132 -4.39 -5.82 11.84
C GLN A 132 -3.81 -4.97 12.97
N LEU A 133 -4.64 -4.49 13.92
CA LEU A 133 -4.16 -3.85 15.14
C LEU A 133 -3.14 -4.72 15.91
N SER A 134 -3.33 -6.05 15.90
CA SER A 134 -2.43 -6.99 16.58
C SER A 134 -1.11 -7.29 15.84
N THR A 135 -0.96 -6.88 14.57
CA THR A 135 0.18 -7.30 13.73
C THR A 135 0.83 -6.22 12.89
N TYR A 136 0.24 -5.03 12.74
CA TYR A 136 0.75 -4.03 11.81
C TYR A 136 1.84 -3.11 12.36
N GLY A 137 2.20 -3.21 13.64
CA GLY A 137 3.31 -2.47 14.24
C GLY A 137 3.41 -1.01 13.77
N ALA A 138 4.63 -0.60 13.39
CA ALA A 138 4.91 0.72 12.84
C ALA A 138 4.24 0.99 11.48
N MET A 139 3.95 -0.05 10.69
CA MET A 139 3.29 0.09 9.40
C MET A 139 1.87 0.66 9.53
N GLY A 140 1.16 0.34 10.63
CA GLY A 140 -0.12 0.93 10.96
C GLY A 140 -0.07 2.45 11.06
N HIS A 141 0.97 2.99 11.71
CA HIS A 141 1.20 4.43 11.81
C HIS A 141 1.54 5.07 10.47
N SER A 142 2.33 4.39 9.61
CA SER A 142 2.56 4.87 8.24
C SER A 142 1.28 4.95 7.42
N LYS A 143 0.35 3.99 7.60
CA LYS A 143 -0.95 4.05 6.92
C LYS A 143 -1.82 5.18 7.44
N GLU A 144 -1.85 5.41 8.76
CA GLU A 144 -2.55 6.56 9.33
C GLU A 144 -1.96 7.89 8.83
N ALA A 145 -0.64 8.01 8.71
CA ALA A 145 0.02 9.20 8.17
C ALA A 145 -0.42 9.48 6.72
N ILE A 146 -0.49 8.44 5.88
CA ILE A 146 -1.02 8.54 4.51
C ILE A 146 -2.47 9.03 4.52
N GLU A 147 -3.32 8.48 5.37
CA GLU A 147 -4.75 8.84 5.40
C GLU A 147 -4.98 10.27 5.91
N LYS A 148 -4.24 10.70 6.93
CA LYS A 148 -4.24 12.10 7.40
C LYS A 148 -3.80 13.05 6.29
N TRP A 149 -2.69 12.73 5.63
CA TRP A 149 -2.17 13.53 4.52
C TRP A 149 -3.16 13.61 3.34
N THR A 150 -3.91 12.53 3.08
CA THR A 150 -4.88 12.45 1.98
C THR A 150 -6.00 13.49 2.11
N VAL A 151 -6.46 13.79 3.33
CA VAL A 151 -7.55 14.76 3.57
C VAL A 151 -7.06 16.20 3.77
N GLU A 152 -5.75 16.39 3.93
CA GLU A 152 -5.15 17.70 4.01
C GLU A 152 -5.10 18.39 2.65
N LYS A 153 -5.15 19.73 2.65
CA LYS A 153 -4.95 20.51 1.43
C LYS A 153 -3.49 20.40 0.98
N GLY A 154 -3.31 20.05 -0.29
CA GLY A 154 -2.02 19.90 -0.93
C GLY A 154 -1.84 20.76 -2.17
N LYS A 155 -0.61 20.74 -2.69
CA LYS A 155 -0.29 21.25 -4.03
C LYS A 155 -0.94 20.37 -5.11
N SER A 156 -1.03 19.07 -4.84
CA SER A 156 -1.71 18.08 -5.67
C SER A 156 -3.07 17.70 -5.08
N GLN A 157 -3.94 17.15 -5.93
CA GLN A 157 -5.06 16.34 -5.46
C GLN A 157 -4.50 15.06 -4.85
N ARG A 158 -4.98 14.70 -3.66
CA ARG A 158 -4.51 13.54 -2.92
C ARG A 158 -5.63 12.51 -2.85
N VAL A 159 -5.32 11.28 -3.25
CA VAL A 159 -6.27 10.16 -3.27
C VAL A 159 -5.62 8.97 -2.58
N CYS A 160 -6.40 8.17 -1.87
CA CYS A 160 -5.93 6.95 -1.26
C CYS A 160 -6.82 5.75 -1.64
N ILE A 161 -6.21 4.68 -2.13
CA ILE A 161 -6.89 3.40 -2.32
C ILE A 161 -6.71 2.58 -1.03
N ARG A 162 -7.80 2.20 -0.36
CA ARG A 162 -7.78 1.27 0.77
C ARG A 162 -8.10 -0.13 0.28
N ALA A 163 -7.19 -1.07 0.48
CA ALA A 163 -7.41 -2.46 0.11
C ALA A 163 -7.58 -3.37 1.33
N GLY A 164 -8.53 -4.31 1.23
CA GLY A 164 -8.58 -5.49 2.09
C GLY A 164 -7.40 -6.42 1.84
N LEU A 165 -7.29 -7.50 2.62
CA LEU A 165 -6.18 -8.42 2.56
C LEU A 165 -6.10 -9.09 1.18
N PHE A 166 -4.93 -8.99 0.56
CA PHE A 166 -4.60 -9.62 -0.72
C PHE A 166 -3.20 -10.23 -0.67
N GLU A 167 -2.94 -11.19 -1.56
CA GLU A 167 -1.64 -11.83 -1.65
C GLU A 167 -0.59 -10.91 -2.32
N SER A 168 0.50 -10.67 -1.60
CA SER A 168 1.64 -9.84 -2.02
C SER A 168 2.94 -10.31 -1.38
N GLN A 169 4.08 -9.83 -1.88
CA GLN A 169 5.38 -10.08 -1.24
C GLN A 169 5.40 -9.61 0.22
N SER A 170 4.77 -8.45 0.51
CA SER A 170 4.63 -7.94 1.88
C SER A 170 3.80 -8.87 2.75
N SER A 171 2.64 -9.34 2.27
CA SER A 171 1.81 -10.30 3.02
C SER A 171 2.55 -11.62 3.29
N ARG A 172 3.38 -12.09 2.34
CA ARG A 172 4.22 -13.27 2.51
C ARG A 172 5.31 -13.03 3.57
N GLY A 173 5.91 -11.85 3.57
CA GLY A 173 6.85 -11.41 4.61
C GLY A 173 6.23 -11.42 6.01
N ILE A 174 5.02 -10.86 6.17
CA ILE A 174 4.25 -10.88 7.42
C ILE A 174 4.03 -12.33 7.87
N LYS A 175 3.53 -13.19 6.99
CA LYS A 175 3.32 -14.63 7.30
C LYS A 175 4.61 -15.29 7.78
N LEU A 176 5.75 -15.00 7.14
CA LEU A 176 7.05 -15.57 7.55
C LEU A 176 7.49 -15.08 8.93
N LEU A 177 7.32 -13.79 9.22
CA LEU A 177 7.63 -13.21 10.54
C LEU A 177 6.75 -13.82 11.63
N LEU A 178 5.43 -13.92 11.39
CA LEU A 178 4.50 -14.59 12.29
C LEU A 178 4.88 -16.06 12.53
N ARG A 179 5.32 -16.81 11.49
CA ARG A 179 5.82 -18.19 11.69
C ARG A 179 7.01 -18.24 12.64
N LYS A 180 7.93 -17.27 12.53
CA LYS A 180 9.13 -17.22 13.35
C LYS A 180 8.78 -16.91 14.81
N THR A 181 7.93 -15.92 15.04
CA THR A 181 7.50 -15.54 16.40
C THR A 181 6.67 -16.64 17.06
N ALA A 182 5.80 -17.30 16.29
CA ALA A 182 4.98 -18.42 16.76
C ALA A 182 5.74 -19.68 17.19
N LYS A 183 7.07 -19.76 16.97
CA LYS A 183 7.87 -20.85 17.55
C LYS A 183 7.99 -20.76 19.07
N ASN A 184 7.82 -19.55 19.60
CA ASN A 184 7.87 -19.23 21.02
C ASN A 184 6.59 -18.41 21.36
N PRO A 185 5.40 -19.03 21.38
CA PRO A 185 4.12 -18.33 21.57
C PRO A 185 4.06 -17.47 22.84
N GLU A 186 4.84 -17.80 23.87
CA GLU A 186 5.01 -17.00 25.09
C GLU A 186 5.53 -15.58 24.83
N ASN A 187 6.22 -15.37 23.70
CA ASN A 187 6.70 -14.05 23.28
C ASN A 187 5.64 -13.24 22.53
N LEU A 188 4.50 -13.85 22.15
CA LEU A 188 3.37 -13.12 21.56
C LEU A 188 2.64 -12.39 22.68
N ARG A 189 2.79 -11.08 22.78
CA ARG A 189 2.17 -10.28 23.85
C ARG A 189 0.67 -10.08 23.66
N ASP A 190 0.22 -10.00 22.40
CA ASP A 190 -1.18 -9.81 22.08
C ASP A 190 -2.00 -11.11 22.32
N PRO A 191 -3.06 -11.06 23.16
CA PRO A 191 -3.86 -12.24 23.47
C PRO A 191 -4.61 -12.84 22.27
N LEU A 192 -5.08 -12.00 21.33
CA LEU A 192 -5.75 -12.49 20.13
C LEU A 192 -4.73 -13.28 19.29
N LEU A 193 -3.59 -12.68 18.98
CA LEU A 193 -2.55 -13.30 18.19
C LEU A 193 -2.05 -14.59 18.86
N ARG A 194 -1.79 -14.55 20.16
CA ARG A 194 -1.35 -15.73 20.95
C ARG A 194 -2.34 -16.89 20.85
N SER A 195 -3.64 -16.63 20.92
CA SER A 195 -4.69 -17.66 20.87
C SER A 195 -4.70 -18.49 19.57
N TYR A 196 -4.13 -17.95 18.49
CA TYR A 196 -3.97 -18.66 17.22
C TYR A 196 -2.80 -19.65 17.21
N PHE A 197 -1.82 -19.48 18.10
CA PHE A 197 -0.58 -20.26 18.10
C PHE A 197 -0.41 -21.16 19.33
N GLU A 198 -1.06 -20.84 20.46
CA GLU A 198 -1.05 -21.72 21.63
C GLU A 198 -1.61 -23.12 21.31
N GLY A 199 -0.81 -24.14 21.61
CA GLY A 199 -1.16 -25.54 21.39
C GLY A 199 -1.35 -25.95 19.92
N LYS A 200 -0.96 -25.10 18.95
CA LYS A 200 -1.19 -25.31 17.51
C LYS A 200 0.11 -25.22 16.73
N SER A 201 0.15 -25.82 15.55
CA SER A 201 1.29 -25.64 14.64
C SER A 201 1.32 -24.22 14.07
N SER A 202 2.49 -23.66 13.76
CA SER A 202 2.59 -22.32 13.16
C SER A 202 1.87 -22.22 11.80
N LYS A 203 1.77 -23.33 11.06
CA LYS A 203 1.01 -23.41 9.80
C LYS A 203 -0.49 -23.24 10.04
N GLU A 204 -1.04 -23.99 11.00
CA GLU A 204 -2.45 -23.92 11.37
C GLU A 204 -2.79 -22.55 11.96
N GLY A 205 -1.94 -22.00 12.82
CA GLY A 205 -2.16 -20.69 13.44
C GLY A 205 -2.26 -19.57 12.40
N ILE A 206 -1.38 -19.56 11.40
CA ILE A 206 -1.46 -18.55 10.32
C ILE A 206 -2.69 -18.70 9.47
N GLN A 207 -3.07 -19.94 9.12
CA GLN A 207 -4.27 -20.16 8.34
C GLN A 207 -5.50 -19.64 9.10
N LYS A 208 -5.62 -19.96 10.39
CA LYS A 208 -6.73 -19.50 11.21
C LYS A 208 -6.71 -17.99 11.46
N PHE A 209 -5.53 -17.38 11.61
CA PHE A 209 -5.37 -15.93 11.75
C PHE A 209 -5.79 -15.20 10.47
N GLU A 210 -5.38 -15.71 9.31
CA GLU A 210 -5.78 -15.17 8.00
C GLU A 210 -7.30 -15.30 7.76
N GLU A 211 -7.89 -16.46 8.08
CA GLU A 211 -9.36 -16.60 8.05
C GLU A 211 -10.06 -15.65 9.04
N GLY A 212 -9.43 -15.36 10.20
CA GLY A 212 -9.90 -14.36 11.14
C GLY A 212 -9.98 -12.96 10.53
N ILE A 213 -8.94 -12.55 9.80
CA ILE A 213 -8.94 -11.29 9.03
C ILE A 213 -10.09 -11.29 8.01
N PHE A 214 -10.26 -12.36 7.22
CA PHE A 214 -11.32 -12.42 6.22
C PHE A 214 -12.73 -12.36 6.82
N ASN A 215 -12.94 -12.99 7.98
CA ASN A 215 -14.22 -12.90 8.68
C ASN A 215 -14.49 -11.48 9.16
N GLU A 216 -13.50 -10.79 9.75
CA GLU A 216 -13.65 -9.39 10.17
C GLU A 216 -13.89 -8.44 8.99
N GLU A 217 -13.17 -8.63 7.89
CA GLU A 217 -13.39 -7.87 6.65
C GLU A 217 -14.81 -8.07 6.12
N LYS A 218 -15.28 -9.32 6.08
CA LYS A 218 -16.64 -9.63 5.63
C LYS A 218 -17.70 -9.02 6.55
N GLU A 219 -17.48 -9.03 7.86
CA GLU A 219 -18.38 -8.42 8.84
C GLU A 219 -18.40 -6.88 8.72
N ALA A 220 -17.23 -6.25 8.71
CA ALA A 220 -17.09 -4.79 8.71
C ALA A 220 -17.40 -4.15 7.34
N TYR A 221 -17.01 -4.83 6.26
CA TYR A 221 -17.01 -4.27 4.90
C TYR A 221 -17.83 -5.09 3.90
N GLY A 222 -18.47 -6.17 4.33
CA GLY A 222 -19.45 -6.92 3.53
C GLY A 222 -18.86 -7.90 2.51
N ASP A 223 -17.53 -7.93 2.33
CA ASP A 223 -16.82 -8.91 1.49
C ASP A 223 -15.35 -9.03 1.97
N CYS A 224 -14.56 -9.95 1.41
CA CYS A 224 -13.19 -10.23 1.82
C CYS A 224 -12.38 -10.91 0.69
N ARG A 225 -11.12 -11.29 0.96
CA ARG A 225 -10.24 -12.01 0.01
C ARG A 225 -10.03 -11.25 -1.29
N THR A 226 -9.57 -10.01 -1.16
CA THR A 226 -9.29 -9.11 -2.27
C THR A 226 -8.27 -9.73 -3.23
N THR A 227 -8.58 -9.72 -4.53
CA THR A 227 -7.72 -10.27 -5.58
C THR A 227 -7.04 -9.17 -6.39
N ALA A 228 -6.03 -9.52 -7.20
CA ALA A 228 -5.39 -8.56 -8.11
C ALA A 228 -6.38 -7.95 -9.12
N GLU A 229 -7.43 -8.69 -9.50
CA GLU A 229 -8.48 -8.15 -10.38
C GLU A 229 -9.33 -7.11 -9.64
N ASP A 230 -9.69 -7.35 -8.38
CA ASP A 230 -10.45 -6.36 -7.59
C ASP A 230 -9.66 -5.06 -7.40
N LEU A 231 -8.34 -5.18 -7.16
CA LEU A 231 -7.44 -4.03 -7.10
C LEU A 231 -7.39 -3.28 -8.44
N TYR A 232 -7.31 -3.99 -9.56
CA TYR A 232 -7.40 -3.36 -10.88
C TYR A 232 -8.74 -2.61 -11.08
N GLN A 233 -9.86 -3.24 -10.71
CA GLN A 233 -11.17 -2.61 -10.78
C GLN A 233 -11.27 -1.35 -9.89
N SER A 234 -10.60 -1.32 -8.73
CA SER A 234 -10.57 -0.12 -7.88
C SER A 234 -9.82 1.05 -8.54
N HIS A 235 -8.80 0.78 -9.36
CA HIS A 235 -8.11 1.82 -10.13
C HIS A 235 -8.98 2.34 -11.28
N LEU A 236 -9.75 1.48 -11.95
CA LEU A 236 -10.75 1.94 -12.92
C LEU A 236 -11.80 2.82 -12.25
N LYS A 237 -12.30 2.40 -11.09
CA LYS A 237 -13.24 3.21 -10.29
C LYS A 237 -12.65 4.57 -9.92
N LEU A 238 -11.36 4.65 -9.58
CA LEU A 238 -10.67 5.92 -9.33
C LEU A 238 -10.76 6.83 -10.55
N PHE A 239 -10.44 6.34 -11.76
CA PHE A 239 -10.49 7.16 -12.97
C PHE A 239 -11.90 7.56 -13.41
N ASP A 240 -12.92 6.76 -13.07
CA ASP A 240 -14.32 7.06 -13.38
C ASP A 240 -14.99 7.99 -12.36
N SER A 241 -14.34 8.23 -11.21
CA SER A 241 -14.89 9.02 -10.13
C SER A 241 -14.50 10.49 -10.27
N LYS A 242 -15.44 11.38 -9.98
CA LYS A 242 -15.16 12.81 -9.87
C LYS A 242 -14.60 13.11 -8.47
N ASP A 243 -13.39 13.63 -8.43
CA ASP A 243 -12.70 14.10 -7.21
C ASP A 243 -12.73 13.09 -6.03
N PRO A 244 -12.35 11.82 -6.23
CA PRO A 244 -12.35 10.84 -5.13
C PRO A 244 -11.30 11.21 -4.07
N ILE A 245 -11.64 11.02 -2.79
CA ILE A 245 -10.68 11.12 -1.67
C ILE A 245 -10.18 9.72 -1.32
N PHE A 246 -11.10 8.81 -0.96
CA PHE A 246 -10.79 7.41 -0.72
C PHE A 246 -11.55 6.51 -1.68
N VAL A 247 -10.84 5.55 -2.28
CA VAL A 247 -11.43 4.43 -3.01
C VAL A 247 -11.17 3.17 -2.20
N ASN A 248 -12.21 2.60 -1.63
CA ASN A 248 -12.10 1.40 -0.82
C ASN A 248 -12.40 0.16 -1.67
N VAL A 249 -11.62 -0.89 -1.49
CA VAL A 249 -11.82 -2.20 -2.11
C VAL A 249 -11.63 -3.29 -1.06
N CYS A 250 -12.64 -4.12 -0.87
CA CYS A 250 -12.60 -5.28 0.02
C CYS A 250 -13.34 -6.42 -0.68
N GLY A 251 -12.62 -7.49 -1.03
CA GLY A 251 -13.17 -8.47 -1.99
C GLY A 251 -13.61 -7.77 -3.27
N LYS A 252 -14.81 -8.09 -3.77
CA LYS A 252 -15.40 -7.48 -4.96
C LYS A 252 -16.09 -6.15 -4.69
N ARG A 253 -16.26 -5.77 -3.42
CA ARG A 253 -16.95 -4.53 -3.05
C ARG A 253 -16.00 -3.34 -3.22
N ILE A 254 -16.41 -2.37 -4.04
CA ILE A 254 -15.69 -1.13 -4.25
C ILE A 254 -16.61 0.06 -3.95
N TRP A 255 -16.17 1.00 -3.10
CA TRP A 255 -16.97 2.18 -2.75
C TRP A 255 -16.08 3.38 -2.42
N LEU A 256 -16.66 4.59 -2.49
CA LEU A 256 -15.97 5.83 -2.15
C LEU A 256 -16.25 6.23 -0.69
N SER A 257 -15.31 6.91 -0.07
CA SER A 257 -15.50 7.58 1.23
C SER A 257 -14.65 8.85 1.31
N ASP A 258 -14.84 9.63 2.37
CA ASP A 258 -14.19 10.93 2.59
C ASP A 258 -13.43 11.03 3.92
N SER A 259 -13.67 10.10 4.84
CA SER A 259 -13.14 10.16 6.21
C SER A 259 -11.93 9.25 6.37
N PRO A 260 -10.84 9.70 7.04
CA PRO A 260 -9.67 8.87 7.34
C PRO A 260 -9.97 7.88 8.48
N LEU A 261 -9.25 6.77 8.50
CA LEU A 261 -9.17 5.85 9.64
C LEU A 261 -8.12 6.38 10.62
N LEU A 262 -8.48 6.59 11.88
CA LEU A 262 -7.55 7.15 12.88
C LEU A 262 -7.34 6.15 14.01
N LEU A 263 -6.09 5.81 14.31
CA LEU A 263 -5.72 4.81 15.32
C LEU A 263 -6.25 5.17 16.70
N LYS A 264 -6.33 6.46 17.03
CA LYS A 264 -6.89 6.96 18.31
C LYS A 264 -8.32 6.50 18.59
N ASP A 265 -9.07 6.11 17.55
CA ASP A 265 -10.46 5.68 17.67
C ASP A 265 -10.57 4.15 17.92
N TYR A 266 -9.43 3.43 17.92
CA TYR A 266 -9.36 1.96 17.99
C TYR A 266 -8.30 1.42 18.96
N LEU A 267 -7.48 2.28 19.55
CA LEU A 267 -6.44 1.95 20.54
C LEU A 267 -6.83 2.39 21.95
#